data_AF-A0A3D5DRU4-F1
#
_entry.id   AF-A0A3D5DRU4-F1
#
_cell.length_a   1.000
_cell.length_b   1.000
_cell.length_c   1.000
_cell.angle_alpha   90.00
_cell.angle_beta   90.00
_cell.angle_gamma   90.00
#
_symmetry.space_group_name_H-M   'P 1'
#
loop_
_entity.id
_entity.type
_entity.pdbx_description
1 polymer ?
#
loop_
_entity_poly.entity_id
_entity_poly.type
_entity_poly.pdbx_seq_one_letter_code
_entity_poly.pdbx_strand_id
1 'polypeptide(L)' 'MADITRNKHLNPRRRHRTYPRVVKRARHNSYRVKRPGDHGTRHPGPATISLVNHRQLILA' A
#
# COMPACT_ATOMS: atom_id res chain seq x y z
N MET A 1 -21.71 -21.11 35.83
CA MET A 1 -20.56 -21.00 34.91
C MET A 1 -20.82 -21.56 33.50
N ALA A 2 -21.67 -22.57 33.33
CA ALA A 2 -22.00 -23.14 32.01
C ALA A 2 -22.70 -22.17 31.03
N ASP A 3 -23.32 -21.11 31.52
CA ASP A 3 -24.10 -20.17 30.71
C ASP A 3 -23.25 -19.23 29.84
N ILE A 4 -22.07 -18.85 30.36
CA ILE A 4 -21.15 -17.90 29.73
C ILE A 4 -20.37 -18.60 28.61
N THR A 5 -20.04 -19.88 28.77
CA THR A 5 -19.26 -20.66 27.80
C THR A 5 -20.11 -21.32 26.71
N ARG A 6 -21.40 -20.96 26.57
CA ARG A 6 -22.26 -21.46 25.50
C ARG A 6 -21.69 -21.07 24.14
N ASN A 7 -21.71 -21.98 23.17
CA ASN A 7 -21.16 -21.78 21.82
C ASN A 7 -21.62 -20.48 21.13
N LYS A 8 -22.86 -20.04 21.38
CA LYS A 8 -23.40 -18.77 20.86
C LYS A 8 -22.71 -17.50 21.39
N HIS A 9 -22.03 -17.61 22.53
CA HIS A 9 -21.28 -16.51 23.17
C HIS A 9 -19.78 -16.57 22.87
N LEU A 10 -19.30 -17.66 22.27
CA LEU A 10 -17.91 -17.81 21.89
C LEU A 10 -17.66 -17.12 20.54
N ASN A 11 -16.52 -16.42 20.44
CA ASN A 11 -16.10 -15.85 19.17
C ASN A 11 -15.98 -16.96 18.12
N PRO A 12 -16.57 -16.78 16.92
CA PRO A 12 -16.48 -17.79 15.88
C PRO A 12 -15.01 -18.02 15.51
N ARG A 13 -14.65 -19.29 15.27
CA ARG A 13 -13.30 -19.65 14.86
C ARG A 13 -12.87 -18.78 13.68
N ARG A 14 -11.71 -18.14 13.81
CA ARG A 14 -11.16 -17.23 12.80
C ARG A 14 -11.13 -17.96 11.45
N ARG A 15 -11.99 -17.53 10.53
CA ARG A 15 -12.06 -18.11 9.18
C ARG A 15 -10.71 -17.94 8.50
N HIS A 16 -10.28 -18.95 7.73
CA HIS A 16 -9.17 -18.79 6.81
C HIS A 16 -9.49 -17.60 5.92
N ARG A 17 -8.77 -16.50 6.11
CA ARG A 17 -8.86 -15.36 5.21
C ARG A 17 -8.26 -15.86 3.90
N THR A 18 -9.09 -16.25 2.94
CA THR A 18 -8.76 -15.97 1.54
C THR A 18 -8.32 -14.51 1.56
N TYR A 19 -7.21 -14.16 0.92
CA TYR A 19 -6.61 -12.82 1.02
C TYR A 19 -7.02 -11.92 -0.17
N PRO A 20 -8.33 -11.76 -0.52
CA PRO A 20 -8.72 -10.97 -1.68
C PRO A 20 -8.38 -9.49 -1.47
N ARG A 21 -8.18 -9.03 -0.23
CA ARG A 21 -7.68 -7.67 0.04
C ARG A 21 -6.24 -7.48 -0.45
N VAL A 22 -5.37 -8.49 -0.35
CA VAL A 22 -4.00 -8.43 -0.87
C VAL A 22 -4.00 -8.50 -2.38
N VAL A 23 -4.80 -9.41 -2.97
CA VAL A 23 -4.95 -9.52 -4.43
C VAL A 23 -5.51 -8.21 -5.03
N LYS A 24 -6.55 -7.61 -4.42
CA LYS A 24 -7.11 -6.34 -4.88
C LYS A 24 -6.12 -5.18 -4.75
N ARG A 25 -5.34 -5.10 -3.67
CA ARG A 25 -4.30 -4.08 -3.50
C ARG A 25 -3.20 -4.19 -4.56
N ALA A 26 -2.83 -5.40 -4.97
CA ALA A 26 -1.88 -5.61 -6.07
C ALA A 26 -2.46 -5.24 -7.44
N ARG A 27 -3.77 -5.47 -7.66
CA ARG A 27 -4.44 -5.20 -8.94
C ARG A 27 -4.77 -3.73 -9.21
N HIS A 28 -4.99 -2.94 -8.16
CA HIS A 28 -5.37 -1.53 -8.30
C HIS A 28 -4.19 -0.56 -8.45
N ASN A 29 -2.96 -1.05 -8.41
CA ASN A 29 -1.78 -0.20 -8.49
C ASN A 29 -1.12 -0.35 -9.86
N SER A 30 -1.02 0.74 -10.62
CA SER A 30 -0.23 0.78 -11.86
C SER A 30 1.27 0.60 -11.58
N TYR A 31 1.69 0.84 -10.33
CA TYR A 31 3.06 0.63 -9.90
C TYR A 31 3.34 -0.84 -9.62
N ARG A 32 4.46 -1.32 -10.13
CA ARG A 32 4.99 -2.66 -9.84
C ARG A 32 5.26 -2.80 -8.34
N VAL A 33 4.80 -3.90 -7.76
CA VAL A 33 5.18 -4.30 -6.39
C VAL A 33 6.67 -4.64 -6.36
N LYS A 34 7.40 -4.08 -5.39
CA LYS A 34 8.83 -4.36 -5.21
C LYS A 34 9.08 -5.86 -5.00
N ARG A 35 10.08 -6.39 -5.69
CA ARG A 35 10.55 -7.79 -5.61
C ARG A 35 11.94 -7.85 -4.96
N PRO A 36 12.35 -9.01 -4.42
CA PRO A 36 13.66 -9.16 -3.78
C PRO A 36 14.86 -8.79 -4.67
N GLY A 37 14.75 -8.97 -6.00
CA GLY A 37 15.79 -8.59 -6.96
C GLY A 37 15.72 -7.12 -7.42
N ASP A 38 14.82 -6.32 -6.88
CA ASP A 38 14.73 -4.91 -7.22
C ASP A 38 15.79 -4.13 -6.44
N HIS A 39 16.86 -3.77 -7.13
CA HIS A 39 17.89 -2.91 -6.58
C HIS A 39 17.52 -1.44 -6.80
N GLY A 40 17.74 -0.61 -5.79
CA GLY A 40 17.60 0.84 -5.94
C GLY A 40 18.73 1.40 -6.80
N THR A 41 18.40 2.24 -7.77
CA THR A 41 19.39 3.03 -8.49
C THR A 41 19.78 4.23 -7.63
N ARG A 42 21.06 4.34 -7.28
CA ARG A 42 21.60 5.53 -6.62
C ARG A 42 22.04 6.51 -7.70
N HIS A 43 21.40 7.67 -7.77
CA HIS A 43 21.81 8.73 -8.68
C HIS A 43 23.00 9.50 -8.08
N PRO A 44 23.98 9.92 -8.92
CA PRO A 44 25.19 10.60 -8.44
C PRO A 44 24.94 12.03 -7.98
N GLY A 45 23.75 12.58 -8.25
CA GLY A 45 23.39 13.96 -7.93
C GLY A 45 21.94 14.12 -7.50
N PRO A 46 21.57 15.34 -7.08
CA PRO A 46 20.18 15.66 -6.74
C PRO A 46 19.25 15.55 -7.95
N ALA A 47 17.94 15.39 -7.69
CA ALA A 47 16.95 15.31 -8.75
C ALA A 47 16.88 16.61 -9.56
N THR A 48 16.93 16.51 -10.88
CA THR A 48 16.64 17.63 -11.78
C THR A 48 15.13 17.79 -11.92
N ILE A 49 14.58 18.91 -11.47
CA ILE A 49 13.15 19.22 -11.58
C ILE A 49 12.94 20.04 -12.86
N SER A 50 12.21 19.48 -13.83
CA SER A 50 11.76 20.21 -15.03
C SER A 50 10.35 20.74 -14.82
N LEU A 51 10.22 22.06 -14.75
CA LEU A 51 8.93 22.73 -14.62
C LEU A 51 8.39 23.06 -16.01
N VAL A 52 7.57 22.16 -16.55
CA VAL A 52 6.95 22.30 -17.89
C VAL A 52 6.03 23.51 -18.03
N ASN A 53 5.61 24.14 -16.91
CA ASN A 53 4.74 25.33 -16.90
C ASN A 53 5.22 26.37 -15.87
N HIS A 54 6.49 26.76 -15.92
CA HIS A 54 6.99 27.83 -15.04
C HIS A 54 6.40 29.19 -15.46
N ARG A 55 5.29 29.62 -14.84
CA ARG A 55 4.83 31.01 -14.95
C ARG A 55 5.81 31.90 -14.17
N GLN A 56 6.53 32.75 -14.87
CA GLN A 56 7.26 33.85 -14.22
C GLN A 56 6.23 34.79 -13.61
N LEU A 57 6.02 34.68 -12.29
CA LEU A 57 5.31 35.72 -11.56
C LEU A 57 6.30 36.87 -11.39
N ILE A 58 6.11 37.93 -12.17
CA ILE A 58 6.78 39.20 -11.92
C ILE A 58 6.13 39.76 -10.64
N LEU A 59 6.92 39.88 -9.58
CA LEU A 59 6.53 40.65 -8.40
C LEU A 59 6.60 42.13 -8.79
N ALA A 60 5.45 42.80 -8.78
CA ALA A 60 5.33 44.25 -8.92
C ALA A 60 5.68 44.94 -7.59
#